data_AF-K2RI33-F1
#
_entry.id   AF-K2RI33-F1
#
_cell.length_a   1.000
_cell.length_b   1.000
_cell.length_c   1.000
_cell.angle_alpha   90.00
_cell.angle_beta   90.00
_cell.angle_gamma   90.00
#
_symmetry.space_group_name_H-M   'P 1'
#
loop_
_entity.id
_entity.type
_entity.pdbx_description
1 polymer ?
#
loop_
_entity_poly.entity_id
_entity_poly.type
_entity_poly.pdbx_seq_one_letter_code
_entity_poly.pdbx_strand_id
1 'polypeptide(L)'
;MILQSFSSLIGQYLWIAALAAVVAHFTLNYFTPGVRKIPGPFLAKFTNLWRFYDVWKGRNDLTLNALHHKYGDNVRLGPNVSKFYAVQQQMANGKPTVTLFTSLSEQWHANIKRPIANAYSMTTLTDFEPFVDNMIALMFSRLDALFATTTNTSSHDRPPPTCPLFDWLQFYAFDVIGELTCSHDLGFLSTGRDMSNIIRDLNATMDYNALVGQLPWLDHLLIKNPLRQLLLGANAATGPVARFARARLDERLLEREKGVEKPRRDFMARFFEVKETHPAVVDDKQVFSLLEIYKLLPSLFLRYDIQLVDPKAEWKITNSWFARQEGVEFHLTRRMDV
;
A
#
# COMPACT_ATOMS: atom_id res chain seq x y z
N MET A 1 -36.60 32.03 -36.54
CA MET A 1 -37.29 32.47 -35.31
C MET A 1 -37.72 31.28 -34.43
N ILE A 2 -38.49 30.30 -34.93
CA ILE A 2 -39.01 29.16 -34.14
C ILE A 2 -37.90 28.28 -33.51
N LEU A 3 -36.81 27.99 -34.24
CA LEU A 3 -35.66 27.21 -33.72
C LEU A 3 -34.87 27.94 -32.60
N GLN A 4 -34.79 29.27 -32.65
CA GLN A 4 -34.18 30.09 -31.59
C GLN A 4 -35.06 30.15 -30.34
N SER A 5 -36.38 30.27 -30.52
CA SER A 5 -37.33 30.22 -29.40
C SER A 5 -37.33 28.84 -28.73
N PHE A 6 -37.26 27.75 -29.50
CA PHE A 6 -37.24 26.38 -28.96
C PHE A 6 -35.95 26.06 -28.20
N SER A 7 -34.78 26.49 -28.71
CA SER A 7 -33.49 26.34 -28.00
C SER A 7 -33.42 27.15 -26.71
N SER A 8 -34.02 28.36 -26.68
CA SER A 8 -34.11 29.16 -25.44
C SER A 8 -35.02 28.53 -24.37
N LEU A 9 -36.16 27.94 -24.79
CA LEU A 9 -37.07 27.21 -23.90
C LEU A 9 -36.42 25.93 -23.36
N ILE A 10 -35.73 25.15 -24.19
CA ILE A 10 -34.98 23.97 -23.76
C ILE A 10 -33.91 24.38 -22.73
N GLY A 11 -33.11 25.41 -23.01
CA GLY A 11 -32.12 25.91 -22.06
C GLY A 11 -32.72 26.32 -20.70
N GLN A 12 -33.92 26.91 -20.70
CA GLN A 12 -34.64 27.32 -19.51
C GLN A 12 -35.21 26.14 -18.69
N TYR A 13 -35.62 25.05 -19.30
CA TYR A 13 -36.11 23.88 -18.55
C TYR A 13 -35.00 22.89 -18.19
N LEU A 14 -33.87 22.91 -18.90
CA LEU A 14 -32.73 22.04 -18.60
C LEU A 14 -32.13 22.30 -17.22
N TRP A 15 -31.99 23.57 -16.80
CA TRP A 15 -31.45 23.86 -15.46
C TRP A 15 -32.42 23.47 -14.35
N ILE A 16 -33.74 23.59 -14.57
CA ILE A 16 -34.78 23.15 -13.63
C ILE A 16 -34.75 21.62 -13.51
N ALA A 17 -34.70 20.91 -14.64
CA ALA A 17 -34.61 19.46 -14.65
C ALA A 17 -33.32 18.96 -13.99
N ALA A 18 -32.19 19.61 -14.23
CA ALA A 18 -30.93 19.30 -13.57
C ALA A 18 -31.00 19.54 -12.06
N LEU A 19 -31.57 20.66 -11.61
CA LEU A 19 -31.78 20.96 -10.20
C LEU A 19 -32.70 19.92 -9.53
N ALA A 20 -33.82 19.57 -10.17
CA ALA A 20 -34.73 18.54 -9.68
C ALA A 20 -34.05 17.17 -9.58
N ALA A 21 -33.23 16.79 -10.56
CA ALA A 21 -32.46 15.55 -10.53
C ALA A 21 -31.42 15.54 -9.39
N VAL A 22 -30.74 16.66 -9.15
CA VAL A 22 -29.79 16.80 -8.03
C VAL A 22 -30.51 16.69 -6.67
N VAL A 23 -31.63 17.37 -6.50
CA VAL A 23 -32.45 17.29 -5.29
C VAL A 23 -32.98 15.87 -5.07
N ALA A 24 -33.50 15.22 -6.12
CA ALA A 24 -33.95 13.84 -6.06
C ALA A 24 -32.80 12.89 -5.67
N HIS A 25 -31.61 13.05 -6.27
CA HIS A 25 -30.43 12.25 -5.95
C HIS A 25 -30.03 12.37 -4.47
N PHE A 26 -29.94 13.60 -3.95
CA PHE A 26 -29.60 13.81 -2.53
C PHE A 26 -30.70 13.30 -1.59
N THR A 27 -31.95 13.41 -1.97
CA THR A 27 -33.09 12.89 -1.19
C THR A 27 -33.05 11.36 -1.12
N LEU A 28 -32.82 10.70 -2.26
CA LEU A 28 -32.65 9.24 -2.33
C LEU A 28 -31.45 8.77 -1.51
N ASN A 29 -30.33 9.49 -1.58
CA ASN A 29 -29.15 9.23 -0.77
C ASN A 29 -29.47 9.35 0.73
N TYR A 30 -30.18 10.39 1.15
CA TYR A 30 -30.57 10.55 2.56
C TYR A 30 -31.38 9.36 3.08
N PHE A 31 -32.36 8.89 2.28
CA PHE A 31 -33.26 7.80 2.61
C PHE A 31 -32.74 6.40 2.24
N THR A 32 -31.44 6.23 2.00
CA THR A 32 -30.86 4.92 1.65
C THR A 32 -31.22 3.86 2.71
N PRO A 33 -31.83 2.72 2.30
CA PRO A 33 -32.20 1.65 3.20
C PRO A 33 -31.01 1.11 4.01
N GLY A 34 -31.25 0.67 5.25
CA GLY A 34 -30.22 0.14 6.15
C GLY A 34 -29.39 1.19 6.89
N VAL A 35 -29.10 2.35 6.27
CA VAL A 35 -28.22 3.38 6.87
C VAL A 35 -28.95 4.63 7.37
N ARG A 36 -30.24 4.80 7.05
CA ARG A 36 -31.02 5.99 7.45
C ARG A 36 -31.03 6.28 8.95
N LYS A 37 -31.12 5.23 9.77
CA LYS A 37 -31.20 5.34 11.24
C LYS A 37 -29.83 5.59 11.90
N ILE A 38 -28.75 5.39 11.16
CA ILE A 38 -27.39 5.51 11.68
C ILE A 38 -27.05 7.00 11.84
N PRO A 39 -26.64 7.44 13.05
CA PRO A 39 -26.24 8.82 13.30
C PRO A 39 -24.93 9.16 12.59
N GLY A 40 -24.69 10.44 12.33
CA GLY A 40 -23.45 10.88 11.68
C GLY A 40 -23.52 12.33 11.21
N PRO A 41 -22.41 12.84 10.66
CA PRO A 41 -22.32 14.19 10.11
C PRO A 41 -23.44 14.47 9.11
N PHE A 42 -24.00 15.68 9.14
CA PHE A 42 -25.15 16.03 8.29
C PHE A 42 -24.86 15.83 6.80
N LEU A 43 -23.71 16.33 6.32
CA LEU A 43 -23.31 16.22 4.91
C LEU A 43 -23.04 14.77 4.47
N ALA A 44 -22.56 13.91 5.39
CA ALA A 44 -22.32 12.49 5.11
C ALA A 44 -23.61 11.73 4.77
N LYS A 45 -24.78 12.23 5.17
CA LYS A 45 -26.08 11.62 4.84
C LYS A 45 -26.46 11.81 3.37
N PHE A 46 -25.95 12.86 2.72
CA PHE A 46 -26.33 13.22 1.35
C PHE A 46 -25.26 12.83 0.32
N THR A 47 -23.98 12.91 0.69
CA THR A 47 -22.87 12.77 -0.26
C THR A 47 -21.63 12.14 0.35
N ASN A 48 -20.85 11.45 -0.50
CA ASN A 48 -19.51 10.96 -0.16
C ASN A 48 -18.46 12.09 -0.15
N LEU A 49 -18.79 13.30 -0.61
CA LEU A 49 -17.86 14.45 -0.63
C LEU A 49 -17.37 14.82 0.77
N TRP A 50 -18.21 14.65 1.80
CA TRP A 50 -17.80 14.91 3.18
C TRP A 50 -16.64 14.00 3.59
N ARG A 51 -16.76 12.69 3.32
CA ARG A 51 -15.70 11.70 3.61
C ARG A 51 -14.46 11.92 2.75
N PHE A 52 -14.63 12.26 1.48
CA PHE A 52 -13.52 12.63 0.60
C PHE A 52 -12.71 13.79 1.17
N TYR A 53 -13.38 14.85 1.61
CA TYR A 53 -12.73 16.01 2.21
C TYR A 53 -12.04 15.67 3.54
N ASP A 54 -12.63 14.80 4.36
CA ASP A 54 -12.03 14.36 5.61
C ASP A 54 -10.74 13.56 5.40
N VAL A 55 -10.75 12.61 4.45
CA VAL A 55 -9.55 11.85 4.05
C VAL A 55 -8.50 12.77 3.41
N TRP A 56 -8.92 13.76 2.63
CA TRP A 56 -8.01 14.74 2.02
C TRP A 56 -7.21 15.57 3.03
N LYS A 57 -7.73 15.80 4.24
CA LYS A 57 -6.98 16.47 5.32
C LYS A 57 -5.82 15.62 5.86
N GLY A 58 -5.83 14.32 5.60
CA GLY A 58 -4.78 13.40 6.03
C GLY A 58 -4.79 13.07 7.52
N ARG A 59 -5.90 13.32 8.26
CA ARG A 59 -6.07 12.96 9.69
C ARG A 59 -7.48 12.48 10.01
N ASN A 60 -8.03 11.68 9.10
CA ASN A 60 -9.37 11.09 9.26
C ASN A 60 -9.47 10.13 10.46
N ASP A 61 -8.34 9.62 10.99
CA ASP A 61 -8.26 8.88 12.26
C ASP A 61 -8.85 9.68 13.42
N LEU A 62 -8.46 10.96 13.55
CA LEU A 62 -8.93 11.83 14.62
C LEU A 62 -10.42 12.14 14.45
N THR A 63 -10.85 12.45 13.23
CA THR A 63 -12.26 12.71 12.93
C THR A 63 -13.11 11.49 13.24
N LEU A 64 -12.68 10.30 12.80
CA LEU A 64 -13.41 9.05 13.03
C LEU A 64 -13.53 8.75 14.53
N ASN A 65 -12.43 8.90 15.29
CA ASN A 65 -12.45 8.70 16.74
C ASN A 65 -13.40 9.70 17.43
N ALA A 66 -13.33 10.99 17.08
CA ALA A 66 -14.23 12.00 17.63
C ALA A 66 -15.71 11.73 17.30
N LEU A 67 -15.99 11.19 16.11
CA LEU A 67 -17.35 10.83 15.74
C LEU A 67 -17.87 9.61 16.51
N HIS A 68 -17.03 8.61 16.76
CA HIS A 68 -17.41 7.47 17.59
C HIS A 68 -17.65 7.89 19.05
N HIS A 69 -16.84 8.79 19.61
CA HIS A 69 -17.12 9.38 20.92
C HIS A 69 -18.45 10.14 20.96
N LYS A 70 -18.84 10.80 19.86
CA LYS A 70 -20.06 11.61 19.79
C LYS A 70 -21.33 10.80 19.50
N TYR A 71 -21.26 9.80 18.64
CA TYR A 71 -22.42 9.11 18.07
C TYR A 71 -22.50 7.61 18.43
N GLY A 72 -21.46 7.06 19.08
CA GLY A 72 -21.37 5.65 19.48
C GLY A 72 -20.75 4.75 18.40
N ASP A 73 -21.02 3.46 18.50
CA ASP A 73 -20.35 2.42 17.69
C ASP A 73 -20.63 2.55 16.19
N ASN A 74 -21.82 3.03 15.82
CA ASN A 74 -22.25 3.11 14.42
C ASN A 74 -22.33 4.56 13.95
N VAL A 75 -21.44 4.94 13.04
CA VAL A 75 -21.39 6.28 12.45
C VAL A 75 -21.57 6.21 10.94
N ARG A 76 -22.51 6.99 10.41
CA ARG A 76 -22.75 7.14 8.97
C ARG A 76 -21.74 8.10 8.37
N LEU A 77 -20.80 7.57 7.59
CA LEU A 77 -19.74 8.33 6.91
C LEU A 77 -20.06 8.62 5.43
N GLY A 78 -21.18 8.11 4.90
CA GLY A 78 -21.60 8.35 3.52
C GLY A 78 -23.02 7.87 3.25
N PRO A 79 -23.59 8.21 2.08
CA PRO A 79 -24.90 7.73 1.68
C PRO A 79 -24.90 6.24 1.33
N ASN A 80 -23.78 5.72 0.80
CA ASN A 80 -23.60 4.33 0.39
C ASN A 80 -22.15 3.86 0.62
N VAL A 81 -21.94 2.55 0.49
CA VAL A 81 -20.61 1.94 0.47
C VAL A 81 -19.92 2.31 -0.86
N SER A 82 -18.69 2.83 -0.79
CA SER A 82 -17.93 3.13 -2.01
C SER A 82 -17.47 1.85 -2.71
N LYS A 83 -17.40 1.91 -4.05
CA LYS A 83 -16.73 0.89 -4.89
C LYS A 83 -15.19 1.03 -4.79
N PHE A 84 -14.68 1.03 -3.57
CA PHE A 84 -13.29 1.31 -3.23
C PHE A 84 -12.29 0.39 -3.92
N TYR A 85 -12.57 -0.92 -3.92
CA TYR A 85 -11.72 -1.93 -4.56
C TYR A 85 -11.65 -1.79 -6.08
N ALA A 86 -12.68 -1.23 -6.72
CA ALA A 86 -12.66 -1.02 -8.16
C ALA A 86 -11.55 -0.04 -8.54
N VAL A 87 -11.37 1.06 -7.80
CA VAL A 87 -10.35 2.09 -8.06
C VAL A 87 -8.94 1.50 -8.11
N GLN A 88 -8.69 0.45 -7.33
CA GLN A 88 -7.37 -0.17 -7.19
C GLN A 88 -7.06 -1.24 -8.24
N GLN A 89 -8.01 -1.56 -9.11
CA GLN A 89 -7.78 -2.48 -10.22
C GLN A 89 -6.77 -1.86 -11.18
N GLN A 90 -5.63 -2.54 -11.33
CA GLN A 90 -4.62 -2.13 -12.30
C GLN A 90 -5.13 -2.37 -13.71
N MET A 91 -4.73 -1.49 -14.63
CA MET A 91 -5.02 -1.64 -16.05
C MET A 91 -4.00 -2.59 -16.67
N ALA A 92 -4.48 -3.67 -17.27
CA ALA A 92 -3.68 -4.55 -18.12
C ALA A 92 -4.37 -4.66 -19.48
N ASN A 93 -3.62 -4.42 -20.56
CA ASN A 93 -4.15 -4.45 -21.94
C ASN A 93 -5.40 -3.57 -22.12
N GLY A 94 -5.41 -2.38 -21.49
CA GLY A 94 -6.53 -1.44 -21.55
C GLY A 94 -7.78 -1.85 -20.78
N LYS A 95 -7.74 -2.93 -19.98
CA LYS A 95 -8.86 -3.39 -19.15
C LYS A 95 -8.49 -3.42 -17.66
N PRO A 96 -9.39 -3.01 -16.75
CA PRO A 96 -9.20 -3.21 -15.31
C PRO A 96 -9.11 -4.70 -15.00
N THR A 97 -8.04 -5.11 -14.33
CA THR A 97 -7.79 -6.50 -13.97
C THR A 97 -8.07 -6.72 -12.50
N VAL A 98 -8.82 -7.77 -12.20
CA VAL A 98 -9.13 -8.19 -10.83
C VAL A 98 -7.92 -8.96 -10.27
N THR A 99 -7.41 -8.48 -9.16
CA THR A 99 -6.30 -9.08 -8.39
C THR A 99 -6.80 -9.73 -7.10
N LEU A 100 -5.90 -10.45 -6.40
CA LEU A 100 -6.19 -11.06 -5.10
C LEU A 100 -6.82 -10.07 -4.12
N PHE A 101 -6.31 -8.85 -4.14
CA PHE A 101 -6.74 -7.76 -3.29
C PHE A 101 -8.09 -7.15 -3.68
N THR A 102 -8.38 -7.03 -4.98
CA THR A 102 -9.56 -6.29 -5.49
C THR A 102 -10.80 -7.14 -5.73
N SER A 103 -10.66 -8.48 -5.74
CA SER A 103 -11.80 -9.38 -5.85
C SER A 103 -12.63 -9.34 -4.56
N LEU A 104 -13.95 -9.47 -4.70
CA LEU A 104 -14.90 -9.64 -3.59
C LEU A 104 -15.47 -11.06 -3.54
N SER A 105 -15.05 -11.94 -4.46
CA SER A 105 -15.59 -13.30 -4.57
C SER A 105 -14.78 -14.27 -3.73
N GLU A 106 -15.43 -14.82 -2.70
CA GLU A 106 -14.84 -15.83 -1.81
C GLU A 106 -14.41 -17.08 -2.57
N GLN A 107 -15.21 -17.55 -3.52
CA GLN A 107 -14.88 -18.71 -4.35
C GLN A 107 -13.61 -18.47 -5.18
N TRP A 108 -13.49 -17.28 -5.77
CA TRP A 108 -12.31 -16.91 -6.54
C TRP A 108 -11.07 -16.81 -5.64
N HIS A 109 -11.20 -16.23 -4.44
CA HIS A 109 -10.12 -16.21 -3.44
C HIS A 109 -9.70 -17.62 -3.02
N ALA A 110 -10.66 -18.51 -2.73
CA ALA A 110 -10.39 -19.89 -2.36
C ALA A 110 -9.64 -20.63 -3.46
N ASN A 111 -10.04 -20.46 -4.71
CA ASN A 111 -9.42 -21.13 -5.87
C ASN A 111 -7.98 -20.70 -6.12
N ILE A 112 -7.65 -19.42 -5.89
CA ILE A 112 -6.27 -18.91 -6.08
C ILE A 112 -5.39 -19.16 -4.86
N LYS A 113 -5.95 -19.04 -3.65
CA LYS A 113 -5.18 -19.17 -2.41
C LYS A 113 -4.86 -20.62 -2.08
N ARG A 114 -5.77 -21.55 -2.33
CA ARG A 114 -5.65 -22.96 -1.90
C ARG A 114 -4.37 -23.64 -2.44
N PRO A 115 -3.99 -23.50 -3.73
CA PRO A 115 -2.76 -24.11 -4.22
C PRO A 115 -1.50 -23.54 -3.56
N ILE A 116 -1.44 -22.22 -3.35
CA ILE A 116 -0.25 -21.54 -2.85
C ILE A 116 -0.10 -21.59 -1.33
N ALA A 117 -1.10 -22.06 -0.59
CA ALA A 117 -1.11 -22.02 0.87
C ALA A 117 0.08 -22.77 1.49
N ASN A 118 0.50 -23.89 0.90
CA ASN A 118 1.64 -24.67 1.37
C ASN A 118 2.97 -23.91 1.30
N ALA A 119 3.13 -22.96 0.37
CA ALA A 119 4.32 -22.12 0.30
C ALA A 119 4.42 -21.15 1.51
N TYR A 120 3.34 -20.96 2.26
CA TYR A 120 3.30 -20.15 3.48
C TYR A 120 3.19 -21.01 4.75
N SER A 121 3.38 -22.34 4.64
CA SER A 121 3.37 -23.25 5.79
C SER A 121 4.59 -23.04 6.70
N MET A 122 4.45 -23.39 7.98
CA MET A 122 5.54 -23.27 8.96
C MET A 122 6.80 -24.06 8.56
N THR A 123 6.63 -25.23 7.97
CA THR A 123 7.75 -26.08 7.51
C THR A 123 8.50 -25.48 6.33
N THR A 124 7.83 -24.68 5.49
CA THR A 124 8.45 -23.96 4.39
C THR A 124 9.17 -22.70 4.89
N LEU A 125 8.62 -22.03 5.90
CA LEU A 125 9.15 -20.78 6.40
C LEU A 125 10.54 -20.91 7.03
N THR A 126 10.87 -22.06 7.63
CA THR A 126 12.22 -22.32 8.16
C THR A 126 13.27 -22.31 7.05
N ASP A 127 12.91 -22.68 5.82
CA ASP A 127 13.83 -22.62 4.68
C ASP A 127 14.16 -21.16 4.28
N PHE A 128 13.36 -20.20 4.73
CA PHE A 128 13.54 -18.78 4.42
C PHE A 128 14.40 -18.01 5.42
N GLU A 129 14.66 -18.60 6.59
CA GLU A 129 15.47 -17.99 7.64
C GLU A 129 16.83 -17.45 7.14
N PRO A 130 17.60 -18.18 6.30
CA PRO A 130 18.87 -17.67 5.78
C PRO A 130 18.75 -16.38 4.96
N PHE A 131 17.65 -16.22 4.21
CA PHE A 131 17.40 -15.00 3.41
C PHE A 131 17.19 -13.79 4.31
N VAL A 132 16.40 -13.97 5.38
CA VAL A 132 16.13 -12.93 6.37
C VAL A 132 17.42 -12.58 7.14
N ASP A 133 18.17 -13.57 7.59
CA ASP A 133 19.40 -13.36 8.35
C ASP A 133 20.47 -12.60 7.53
N ASN A 134 20.59 -12.89 6.23
CA ASN A 134 21.46 -12.15 5.31
C ASN A 134 21.06 -10.67 5.21
N MET A 135 19.76 -10.37 5.09
CA MET A 135 19.27 -8.99 5.02
C MET A 135 19.44 -8.25 6.35
N ILE A 136 19.24 -8.93 7.47
CA ILE A 136 19.52 -8.39 8.81
C ILE A 136 21.01 -8.03 8.93
N ALA A 137 21.91 -8.94 8.55
CA ALA A 137 23.35 -8.68 8.57
C ALA A 137 23.74 -7.49 7.67
N LEU A 138 23.18 -7.42 6.46
CA LEU A 138 23.38 -6.32 5.53
C LEU A 138 22.90 -4.99 6.12
N MET A 139 21.68 -4.93 6.65
CA MET A 139 21.14 -3.73 7.27
C MET A 139 22.06 -3.22 8.39
N PHE A 140 22.50 -4.09 9.29
CA PHE A 140 23.37 -3.69 10.39
C PHE A 140 24.76 -3.27 9.93
N SER A 141 25.34 -3.95 8.94
CA SER A 141 26.61 -3.52 8.36
C SER A 141 26.55 -2.09 7.81
N ARG A 142 25.39 -1.70 7.24
CA ARG A 142 25.15 -0.37 6.70
C ARG A 142 24.88 0.66 7.78
N LEU A 143 24.08 0.32 8.78
CA LEU A 143 23.82 1.20 9.93
C LEU A 143 25.12 1.49 10.70
N ASP A 144 25.97 0.48 10.89
CA ASP A 144 27.29 0.64 11.50
C ASP A 144 28.19 1.57 10.70
N ALA A 145 28.27 1.36 9.37
CA ALA A 145 29.15 2.13 8.50
C ALA A 145 28.72 3.61 8.38
N LEU A 146 27.41 3.89 8.40
CA LEU A 146 26.88 5.23 8.13
C LEU A 146 26.62 6.05 9.40
N PHE A 147 26.09 5.42 10.45
CA PHE A 147 25.58 6.14 11.62
C PHE A 147 26.36 5.84 12.90
N ALA A 148 26.75 4.59 13.16
CA ALA A 148 27.34 4.22 14.44
C ALA A 148 28.87 4.34 14.53
N THR A 149 29.62 4.20 13.42
CA THR A 149 31.10 4.34 13.44
C THR A 149 31.52 5.81 13.38
N THR A 150 30.76 6.63 12.66
CA THR A 150 31.01 8.06 12.45
C THR A 150 30.92 8.90 13.73
N THR A 151 30.23 8.40 14.77
CA THR A 151 30.15 9.07 16.08
C THR A 151 31.43 8.96 16.91
N ASN A 152 32.28 7.95 16.64
CA ASN A 152 33.53 7.73 17.37
C ASN A 152 34.73 8.49 16.79
N THR A 153 34.67 8.90 15.52
CA THR A 153 35.70 9.71 14.87
C THR A 153 35.37 11.19 14.98
N SER A 154 35.68 11.72 16.17
CA SER A 154 35.65 13.13 16.55
C SER A 154 36.40 14.04 15.56
N SER A 155 35.66 14.60 14.62
CA SER A 155 35.93 15.95 14.13
C SER A 155 34.96 16.87 14.88
N HIS A 156 35.48 17.75 15.73
CA HIS A 156 34.71 18.59 16.66
C HIS A 156 33.75 19.61 16.01
N ASP A 157 33.61 19.59 14.68
CA ASP A 157 32.94 20.62 13.89
C ASP A 157 31.64 20.14 13.20
N ARG A 158 31.26 18.86 13.33
CA ARG A 158 30.01 18.35 12.75
C ARG A 158 29.11 17.65 13.78
N PRO A 159 27.79 17.91 13.74
CA PRO A 159 26.84 17.18 14.57
C PRO A 159 26.85 15.68 14.22
N PRO A 160 26.55 14.80 15.20
CA PRO A 160 26.45 13.37 14.95
C PRO A 160 25.43 13.08 13.85
N PRO A 161 25.68 12.09 12.98
CA PRO A 161 24.77 11.77 11.89
C PRO A 161 23.41 11.33 12.45
N THR A 162 22.34 11.85 11.86
CA THR A 162 20.97 11.44 12.18
C THR A 162 20.56 10.27 11.30
N CYS A 163 19.91 9.27 11.90
CA CYS A 163 19.45 8.07 11.22
C CYS A 163 17.93 8.16 10.98
N PRO A 164 17.47 8.15 9.72
CA PRO A 164 16.05 8.01 9.40
C PRO A 164 15.64 6.53 9.53
N LEU A 165 15.56 6.02 10.75
CA LEU A 165 15.36 4.60 11.03
C LEU A 165 14.11 4.02 10.35
N PHE A 166 13.03 4.79 10.22
CA PHE A 166 11.81 4.35 9.53
C PHE A 166 12.04 4.04 8.06
N ASP A 167 12.83 4.86 7.36
CA ASP A 167 13.18 4.62 5.96
C ASP A 167 14.03 3.35 5.84
N TRP A 168 14.97 3.13 6.76
CA TRP A 168 15.79 1.91 6.80
C TRP A 168 14.98 0.65 7.08
N LEU A 169 13.98 0.72 7.97
CA LEU A 169 13.04 -0.38 8.20
C LEU A 169 12.20 -0.66 6.95
N GLN A 170 11.81 0.38 6.20
CA GLN A 170 11.10 0.22 4.94
C GLN A 170 12.00 -0.41 3.86
N PHE A 171 13.24 0.05 3.73
CA PHE A 171 14.25 -0.52 2.83
C PHE A 171 14.49 -2.00 3.14
N TYR A 172 14.63 -2.34 4.42
CA TYR A 172 14.73 -3.72 4.88
C TYR A 172 13.52 -4.56 4.44
N ALA A 173 12.29 -4.06 4.66
CA ALA A 173 11.09 -4.80 4.29
C ALA A 173 11.02 -5.08 2.77
N PHE A 174 11.43 -4.11 1.95
CA PHE A 174 11.48 -4.25 0.49
C PHE A 174 12.55 -5.25 0.02
N ASP A 175 13.76 -5.20 0.60
CA ASP A 175 14.83 -6.13 0.24
C ASP A 175 14.53 -7.55 0.73
N VAL A 176 13.96 -7.72 1.93
CA VAL A 176 13.54 -9.03 2.44
C VAL A 176 12.49 -9.66 1.54
N ILE A 177 11.42 -8.94 1.19
CA ILE A 177 10.40 -9.53 0.30
C ILE A 177 10.96 -9.81 -1.10
N GLY A 178 11.92 -9.01 -1.58
CA GLY A 178 12.67 -9.28 -2.81
C GLY A 178 13.46 -10.58 -2.73
N GLU A 179 14.26 -10.74 -1.68
CA GLU A 179 15.10 -11.93 -1.44
C GLU A 179 14.24 -13.19 -1.26
N LEU A 180 13.16 -13.11 -0.49
CA LEU A 180 12.22 -14.23 -0.30
C LEU A 180 11.49 -14.63 -1.59
N THR A 181 11.15 -13.65 -2.43
CA THR A 181 10.35 -13.90 -3.63
C THR A 181 11.20 -14.37 -4.80
N CYS A 182 12.33 -13.70 -5.02
CA CYS A 182 13.15 -13.82 -6.22
C CYS A 182 14.60 -14.25 -5.94
N SER A 183 14.96 -14.61 -4.71
CA SER A 183 16.34 -14.90 -4.28
C SER A 183 17.33 -13.76 -4.62
N HIS A 184 16.82 -12.53 -4.69
CA HIS A 184 17.58 -11.34 -5.02
C HIS A 184 17.02 -10.12 -4.29
N ASP A 185 17.90 -9.37 -3.63
CA ASP A 185 17.55 -8.09 -3.04
C ASP A 185 17.17 -7.06 -4.11
N LEU A 186 16.40 -6.05 -3.72
CA LEU A 186 16.03 -4.96 -4.62
C LEU A 186 17.09 -3.85 -4.62
N GLY A 187 18.01 -3.91 -3.65
CA GLY A 187 19.16 -3.02 -3.48
C GLY A 187 18.87 -1.78 -2.64
N PHE A 188 17.77 -1.75 -1.88
CA PHE A 188 17.44 -0.58 -1.04
C PHE A 188 18.42 -0.43 0.12
N LEU A 189 18.75 -1.50 0.83
CA LEU A 189 19.70 -1.51 1.94
C LEU A 189 21.12 -1.24 1.46
N SER A 190 21.50 -1.83 0.32
CA SER A 190 22.85 -1.69 -0.22
C SER A 190 23.14 -0.26 -0.68
N THR A 191 22.14 0.43 -1.23
CA THR A 191 22.29 1.83 -1.67
C THR A 191 21.89 2.85 -0.62
N GLY A 192 21.08 2.46 0.37
CA GLY A 192 20.48 3.35 1.36
C GLY A 192 19.50 4.35 0.75
N ARG A 193 18.87 4.01 -0.38
CA ARG A 193 18.00 4.92 -1.16
C ARG A 193 16.81 4.18 -1.78
N ASP A 194 15.76 4.93 -2.12
CA ASP A 194 14.59 4.42 -2.85
C ASP A 194 14.99 4.02 -4.28
N MET A 195 15.20 2.72 -4.48
CA MET A 195 15.59 2.17 -5.76
C MET A 195 14.47 2.33 -6.79
N SER A 196 14.82 2.91 -7.94
CA SER A 196 13.89 3.18 -9.04
C SER A 196 12.65 4.00 -8.64
N ASN A 197 12.70 4.77 -7.54
CA ASN A 197 11.58 5.51 -6.98
C ASN A 197 10.34 4.65 -6.67
N ILE A 198 10.53 3.36 -6.36
CA ILE A 198 9.43 2.42 -6.12
C ILE A 198 8.60 2.85 -4.91
N ILE A 199 9.24 3.26 -3.80
CA ILE A 199 8.53 3.67 -2.57
C ILE A 199 7.75 4.96 -2.83
N ARG A 200 8.37 5.95 -3.46
CA ARG A 200 7.73 7.22 -3.82
C ARG A 200 6.50 7.00 -4.69
N ASP A 201 6.63 6.21 -5.75
CA ASP A 201 5.54 5.98 -6.69
C ASP A 201 4.43 5.10 -6.08
N LEU A 202 4.79 4.15 -5.20
CA LEU A 202 3.83 3.37 -4.41
C LEU A 202 3.02 4.27 -3.47
N ASN A 203 3.71 5.16 -2.74
CA ASN A 203 3.09 6.16 -1.87
C ASN A 203 2.11 7.05 -2.64
N ALA A 204 2.51 7.55 -3.81
CA ALA A 204 1.62 8.35 -4.67
C ALA A 204 0.39 7.58 -5.14
N THR A 205 0.58 6.30 -5.49
CA THR A 205 -0.53 5.41 -5.88
C THR A 205 -1.49 5.16 -4.72
N MET A 206 -0.95 4.95 -3.52
CA MET A 206 -1.73 4.77 -2.30
C MET A 206 -2.51 6.03 -1.92
N ASP A 207 -1.91 7.21 -2.05
CA ASP A 207 -2.57 8.49 -1.83
C ASP A 207 -3.71 8.74 -2.81
N TYR A 208 -3.49 8.44 -4.08
CA TYR A 208 -4.54 8.45 -5.08
C TYR A 208 -5.68 7.51 -4.70
N ASN A 209 -5.38 6.27 -4.33
CA ASN A 209 -6.38 5.26 -3.98
C ASN A 209 -7.17 5.64 -2.71
N ALA A 210 -6.52 6.21 -1.70
CA ALA A 210 -7.16 6.65 -0.47
C ALA A 210 -8.20 7.74 -0.74
N LEU A 211 -7.88 8.72 -1.59
CA LEU A 211 -8.74 9.84 -1.93
C LEU A 211 -9.83 9.45 -2.94
N VAL A 212 -9.41 8.95 -4.11
CA VAL A 212 -10.33 8.60 -5.20
C VAL A 212 -11.19 7.40 -4.84
N GLY A 213 -10.71 6.51 -3.96
CA GLY A 213 -11.51 5.45 -3.37
C GLY A 213 -12.76 5.94 -2.62
N GLN A 214 -12.78 7.19 -2.14
CA GLN A 214 -13.97 7.79 -1.53
C GLN A 214 -15.02 8.18 -2.57
N LEU A 215 -14.59 8.51 -3.79
CA LEU A 215 -15.41 8.92 -4.93
C LEU A 215 -15.00 8.16 -6.20
N PRO A 216 -15.34 6.86 -6.34
CA PRO A 216 -14.83 6.01 -7.40
C PRO A 216 -15.11 6.49 -8.84
N TRP A 217 -16.13 7.34 -9.04
CA TRP A 217 -16.42 7.91 -10.35
C TRP A 217 -15.31 8.85 -10.85
N LEU A 218 -14.52 9.45 -9.96
CA LEU A 218 -13.35 10.26 -10.32
C LEU A 218 -12.30 9.41 -11.03
N ASP A 219 -12.19 8.13 -10.70
CA ASP A 219 -11.20 7.24 -11.30
C ASP A 219 -11.43 7.02 -12.80
N HIS A 220 -12.70 6.97 -13.21
CA HIS A 220 -13.10 6.90 -14.61
C HIS A 220 -12.73 8.15 -15.42
N LEU A 221 -12.65 9.30 -14.75
CA LEU A 221 -12.20 10.55 -15.36
C LEU A 221 -10.67 10.68 -15.38
N LEU A 222 -9.99 10.09 -14.40
CA LEU A 222 -8.56 10.23 -14.16
C LEU A 222 -7.73 9.11 -14.80
N ILE A 223 -7.57 7.95 -14.14
CA ILE A 223 -6.69 6.87 -14.62
C ILE A 223 -7.37 6.01 -15.68
N LYS A 224 -8.64 5.67 -15.48
CA LYS A 224 -9.38 4.76 -16.35
C LYS A 224 -10.02 5.43 -17.57
N ASN A 225 -9.69 6.70 -17.80
CA ASN A 225 -10.18 7.44 -18.95
C ASN A 225 -9.63 6.85 -20.26
N PRO A 226 -10.48 6.37 -21.19
CA PRO A 226 -10.05 5.79 -22.47
C PRO A 226 -9.16 6.73 -23.29
N LEU A 227 -9.39 8.03 -23.24
CA LEU A 227 -8.58 9.02 -23.96
C LEU A 227 -7.17 9.10 -23.40
N ARG A 228 -7.02 9.04 -22.07
CA ARG A 228 -5.70 9.01 -21.43
C ARG A 228 -4.95 7.72 -21.76
N GLN A 229 -5.65 6.59 -21.78
CA GLN A 229 -5.07 5.29 -22.14
C GLN A 229 -4.61 5.24 -23.61
N LEU A 230 -5.32 5.93 -24.50
CA LEU A 230 -4.94 6.10 -25.90
C LEU A 230 -3.70 7.00 -26.05
N LEU A 231 -3.64 8.11 -25.31
CA LEU A 231 -2.55 9.10 -25.40
C LEU A 231 -1.24 8.64 -24.73
N LEU A 232 -1.31 7.99 -23.57
CA LEU A 232 -0.14 7.57 -22.81
C LEU A 232 0.26 6.11 -23.06
N GLY A 233 -0.56 5.35 -23.81
CA GLY A 233 -0.35 3.94 -24.11
C GLY A 233 -0.82 3.00 -22.99
N ALA A 234 -1.32 1.82 -23.37
CA ALA A 234 -1.93 0.83 -22.47
C ALA A 234 -1.00 0.28 -21.36
N ASN A 235 0.31 0.48 -21.50
CA ASN A 235 1.33 0.01 -20.55
C ASN A 235 1.81 1.11 -19.57
N ALA A 236 1.44 2.38 -19.79
CA ALA A 236 1.82 3.47 -18.88
C ALA A 236 1.15 3.37 -17.49
N ALA A 237 0.09 2.57 -17.37
CA ALA A 237 -0.66 2.36 -16.14
C ALA A 237 -0.19 1.13 -15.32
N THR A 238 0.82 0.38 -15.79
CA THR A 238 1.39 -0.72 -15.00
C THR A 238 2.26 -0.14 -13.88
N GLY A 239 1.88 -0.40 -12.63
CA GLY A 239 2.58 0.11 -11.45
C GLY A 239 4.07 -0.33 -11.39
N PRO A 240 4.97 0.44 -10.77
CA PRO A 240 6.40 0.15 -10.72
C PRO A 240 6.74 -1.23 -10.15
N VAL A 241 6.06 -1.64 -9.07
CA VAL A 241 6.21 -2.96 -8.46
C VAL A 241 5.82 -4.08 -9.44
N ALA A 242 4.74 -3.88 -10.22
CA ALA A 242 4.32 -4.86 -11.22
C ALA A 242 5.30 -4.94 -12.40
N ARG A 243 5.91 -3.81 -12.80
CA ARG A 243 6.99 -3.80 -13.81
C ARG A 243 8.22 -4.55 -13.31
N PHE A 244 8.63 -4.28 -12.07
CA PHE A 244 9.75 -4.98 -11.45
C PHE A 244 9.49 -6.49 -11.36
N ALA A 245 8.34 -6.89 -10.80
CA ALA A 245 7.95 -8.29 -10.68
C ALA A 245 7.89 -8.99 -12.05
N ARG A 246 7.40 -8.30 -13.09
CA ARG A 246 7.40 -8.83 -14.46
C ARG A 246 8.81 -9.03 -15.00
N ALA A 247 9.69 -8.03 -14.87
CA ALA A 247 11.08 -8.14 -15.32
C ALA A 247 11.81 -9.33 -14.67
N ARG A 248 11.58 -9.54 -13.36
CA ARG A 248 12.13 -10.69 -12.62
C ARG A 248 11.53 -12.03 -13.05
N LEU A 249 10.22 -12.06 -13.28
CA LEU A 249 9.55 -13.26 -13.79
C LEU A 249 10.11 -13.65 -15.17
N ASP A 250 10.25 -12.68 -16.06
CA ASP A 250 10.78 -12.91 -17.41
C ASP A 250 12.23 -13.41 -17.37
N GLU A 251 13.07 -12.82 -16.50
CA GLU A 251 14.45 -13.28 -16.27
C GLU A 251 14.49 -14.74 -15.80
N ARG A 252 13.63 -15.12 -14.85
CA ARG A 252 13.57 -16.50 -14.33
C ARG A 252 13.06 -17.51 -15.36
N LEU A 253 12.09 -17.11 -16.18
CA LEU A 253 11.60 -17.94 -17.28
C LEU A 253 12.74 -18.21 -18.29
N LEU A 254 13.55 -17.20 -18.62
CA LEU A 254 14.71 -17.34 -19.50
C LEU A 254 15.81 -18.23 -18.90
N GLU A 255 16.07 -18.15 -17.59
CA GLU A 255 17.01 -19.04 -16.90
C GLU A 255 16.56 -20.51 -16.95
N ARG A 256 15.25 -20.75 -16.76
CA ARG A 256 14.64 -22.09 -16.82
C ARG A 256 14.73 -22.67 -18.23
N GLU A 257 14.48 -21.87 -19.26
CA GLU A 257 14.65 -22.28 -20.67
C GLU A 257 16.10 -22.67 -21.00
N LYS A 258 17.08 -22.03 -20.35
CA LYS A 258 18.51 -22.31 -20.53
C LYS A 258 19.02 -23.47 -19.67
N GLY A 259 18.21 -24.03 -18.78
CA GLY A 259 18.60 -25.13 -17.89
C GLY A 259 19.66 -24.75 -16.84
N VAL A 260 19.82 -23.46 -16.53
CA VAL A 260 20.81 -22.93 -15.57
C VAL A 260 20.16 -22.68 -14.19
N GLU A 261 19.14 -23.46 -13.85
CA GLU A 261 18.37 -23.19 -12.63
C GLU A 261 19.20 -23.48 -11.38
N LYS A 262 19.57 -22.42 -10.65
CA LYS A 262 20.16 -22.58 -9.30
C LYS A 262 19.13 -23.20 -8.37
N PRO A 263 19.50 -24.20 -7.55
CA PRO A 263 18.59 -24.89 -6.63
C PRO A 263 18.35 -24.03 -5.39
N ARG A 264 17.57 -22.95 -5.54
CA ARG A 264 17.09 -22.15 -4.40
C ARG A 264 15.57 -22.27 -4.32
N ARG A 265 15.06 -22.67 -3.15
CA ARG A 265 13.62 -22.89 -2.90
C ARG A 265 12.93 -21.61 -2.43
N ASP A 266 12.94 -20.57 -3.26
CA ASP A 266 12.20 -19.32 -3.04
C ASP A 266 10.70 -19.45 -3.35
N PHE A 267 9.92 -18.39 -3.12
CA PHE A 267 8.49 -18.39 -3.44
C PHE A 267 8.24 -18.63 -4.93
N MET A 268 9.06 -18.11 -5.84
CA MET A 268 8.87 -18.31 -7.28
C MET A 268 9.02 -19.78 -7.68
N ALA A 269 10.07 -20.46 -7.19
CA ALA A 269 10.26 -21.89 -7.39
C ALA A 269 9.06 -22.69 -6.88
N ARG A 270 8.57 -22.35 -5.68
CA ARG A 270 7.40 -23.01 -5.07
C ARG A 270 6.10 -22.72 -5.80
N PHE A 271 5.90 -21.51 -6.34
CA PHE A 271 4.71 -21.20 -7.13
C PHE A 271 4.71 -21.96 -8.46
N PHE A 272 5.87 -22.18 -9.08
CA PHE A 272 5.98 -23.06 -10.25
C PHE A 272 5.70 -24.52 -9.89
N GLU A 273 6.24 -25.03 -8.78
CA GLU A 273 5.99 -26.39 -8.28
C GLU A 273 4.50 -26.61 -7.91
N VAL A 274 3.87 -25.62 -7.27
CA VAL A 274 2.44 -25.64 -6.92
C VAL A 274 1.56 -25.65 -8.15
N LYS A 275 1.90 -24.88 -9.20
CA LYS A 275 1.20 -24.90 -10.49
C LYS A 275 1.21 -26.30 -11.12
N GLU A 276 2.24 -27.10 -10.82
CA GLU A 276 2.41 -28.45 -11.34
C GLU A 276 1.75 -29.53 -10.45
N THR A 277 1.57 -29.32 -9.14
CA THR A 277 1.36 -30.43 -8.20
C THR A 277 0.03 -30.51 -7.41
N HIS A 278 -0.66 -29.42 -7.03
CA HIS A 278 -1.77 -29.55 -6.04
C HIS A 278 -2.98 -28.59 -6.22
N PRO A 279 -4.20 -29.12 -6.49
CA PRO A 279 -5.48 -28.39 -6.47
C PRO A 279 -6.19 -28.31 -5.09
N ALA A 280 -5.75 -29.05 -4.08
CA ALA A 280 -6.57 -29.29 -2.88
C ALA A 280 -5.77 -29.31 -1.58
N VAL A 281 -5.98 -28.26 -0.77
CA VAL A 281 -5.86 -28.22 0.70
C VAL A 281 -4.42 -28.06 1.24
N VAL A 282 -4.22 -27.06 2.11
CA VAL A 282 -3.87 -27.23 3.53
C VAL A 282 -3.76 -25.84 4.19
N ASP A 283 -4.18 -25.82 5.44
CA ASP A 283 -4.29 -24.70 6.37
C ASP A 283 -3.18 -24.81 7.43
N ASP A 284 -2.81 -23.69 8.04
CA ASP A 284 -2.28 -23.56 9.40
C ASP A 284 -2.00 -22.07 9.66
N LYS A 285 -3.10 -21.33 9.92
CA LYS A 285 -3.07 -19.91 10.28
C LYS A 285 -2.74 -19.75 11.76
N GLN A 286 -1.64 -19.04 12.07
CA GLN A 286 -1.56 -17.91 13.05
C GLN A 286 -0.16 -17.60 13.64
N VAL A 287 0.96 -17.93 12.97
CA VAL A 287 2.32 -17.57 13.48
C VAL A 287 3.14 -16.71 12.50
N PHE A 288 2.52 -16.28 11.40
CA PHE A 288 3.17 -15.65 10.24
C PHE A 288 3.78 -14.26 10.52
N SER A 289 3.09 -13.37 11.23
CA SER A 289 3.57 -11.98 11.43
C SER A 289 4.48 -11.79 12.64
N LEU A 290 4.53 -12.77 13.54
CA LEU A 290 5.32 -12.68 14.77
C LEU A 290 6.81 -12.96 14.51
N LEU A 291 7.14 -13.95 13.67
CA LEU A 291 8.53 -14.37 13.43
C LEU A 291 9.37 -13.33 12.66
N GLU A 292 8.78 -12.59 11.73
CA GLU A 292 9.47 -11.51 10.99
C GLU A 292 9.79 -10.31 11.91
N ILE A 293 8.93 -10.02 12.90
CA ILE A 293 9.10 -8.93 13.87
C ILE A 293 10.12 -9.31 14.96
N TYR A 294 10.13 -10.58 15.42
CA TYR A 294 10.96 -11.03 16.54
C TYR A 294 12.46 -11.13 16.26
N LYS A 295 12.91 -11.17 15.00
CA LYS A 295 14.36 -11.20 14.72
C LYS A 295 14.95 -9.80 14.59
N LEU A 296 14.33 -8.95 13.76
CA LEU A 296 14.91 -7.64 13.47
C LEU A 296 14.84 -6.70 14.68
N LEU A 297 13.66 -6.51 15.28
CA LEU A 297 13.51 -5.52 16.34
C LEU A 297 14.34 -5.86 17.59
N PRO A 298 14.31 -7.09 18.13
CA PRO A 298 15.20 -7.46 19.22
C PRO A 298 16.68 -7.32 18.86
N SER A 299 17.10 -7.73 17.66
CA SER A 299 18.50 -7.54 17.22
C SER A 299 18.89 -6.06 17.14
N LEU A 300 17.97 -5.18 16.75
CA LEU A 300 18.18 -3.74 16.67
C LEU A 300 18.37 -3.14 18.08
N PHE A 301 17.49 -3.47 19.02
CA PHE A 301 17.60 -3.01 20.41
C PHE A 301 18.76 -3.64 21.20
N LEU A 302 19.17 -4.86 20.84
CA LEU A 302 20.34 -5.51 21.43
C LEU A 302 21.65 -4.90 20.92
N ARG A 303 21.72 -4.44 19.66
CA ARG A 303 22.95 -3.93 19.05
C ARG A 303 23.15 -2.43 19.21
N TYR A 304 22.07 -1.66 19.27
CA TYR A 304 22.14 -0.19 19.32
C TYR A 304 21.50 0.36 20.58
N ASP A 305 22.07 1.45 21.09
CA ASP A 305 21.32 2.42 21.84
C ASP A 305 20.70 3.43 20.87
N ILE A 306 19.38 3.60 20.97
CA ILE A 306 18.56 4.35 20.02
C ILE A 306 17.92 5.50 20.78
N GLN A 307 18.31 6.73 20.45
CA GLN A 307 17.82 7.94 21.11
C GLN A 307 17.16 8.86 20.09
N LEU A 308 16.07 9.52 20.46
CA LEU A 308 15.46 10.56 19.62
C LEU A 308 16.42 11.75 19.51
N VAL A 309 16.57 12.30 18.32
CA VAL A 309 17.36 13.52 18.09
C VAL A 309 16.76 14.70 18.88
N ASP A 310 15.44 14.84 18.85
CA ASP A 310 14.71 15.79 19.69
C ASP A 310 13.48 15.10 20.31
N PRO A 311 13.51 14.77 21.62
CA PRO A 311 12.37 14.15 22.31
C PRO A 311 11.12 15.03 22.38
N LYS A 312 11.24 16.35 22.15
CA LYS A 312 10.12 17.31 22.19
C LYS A 312 9.58 17.66 20.82
N ALA A 313 10.26 17.25 19.75
CA ALA A 313 9.78 17.49 18.39
C ALA A 313 8.48 16.74 18.16
N GLU A 314 7.47 17.45 17.65
CA GLU A 314 6.25 16.82 17.18
C GLU A 314 6.49 16.21 15.80
N TRP A 315 6.16 14.92 15.67
CA TRP A 315 6.16 14.27 14.36
C TRP A 315 4.89 14.59 13.61
N LYS A 316 5.00 14.62 12.28
CA LYS A 316 3.85 14.81 11.41
C LYS A 316 3.32 13.44 11.01
N ILE A 317 2.04 13.21 11.30
CA ILE A 317 1.32 12.02 10.82
C ILE A 317 0.48 12.43 9.63
N THR A 318 0.64 11.74 8.51
CA THR A 318 -0.25 11.85 7.36
C THR A 318 -0.92 10.50 7.16
N ASN A 319 -2.21 10.46 7.45
CA ASN A 319 -3.08 9.31 7.26
C ASN A 319 -3.67 9.31 5.86
N SER A 320 -3.42 8.23 5.13
CA SER A 320 -3.91 8.03 3.77
C SER A 320 -4.38 6.58 3.68
N TRP A 321 -3.77 5.78 2.81
CA TRP A 321 -3.91 4.33 2.85
C TRP A 321 -3.26 3.73 4.11
N PHE A 322 -2.09 4.25 4.46
CA PHE A 322 -1.37 3.96 5.69
C PHE A 322 -1.15 5.26 6.47
N ALA A 323 -1.01 5.15 7.79
CA ALA A 323 -0.51 6.23 8.61
C ALA A 323 1.01 6.31 8.43
N ARG A 324 1.49 7.38 7.81
CA ARG A 324 2.92 7.65 7.61
C ARG A 324 3.37 8.73 8.58
N GLN A 325 4.53 8.52 9.19
CA GLN A 325 5.17 9.47 10.08
C GLN A 325 6.35 10.15 9.39
N GLU A 326 6.48 11.46 9.56
CA GLU A 326 7.59 12.27 9.08
C GLU A 326 8.20 13.04 10.27
N GLY A 327 9.51 13.32 10.19
CA GLY A 327 10.20 14.15 11.19
C GLY A 327 10.63 13.42 12.46
N VAL A 328 10.69 12.09 12.44
CA VAL A 328 11.27 11.31 13.54
C VAL A 328 12.67 10.86 13.17
N GLU A 329 13.65 11.44 13.83
CA GLU A 329 15.06 11.13 13.61
C GLU A 329 15.68 10.53 14.86
N PHE A 330 16.62 9.61 14.66
CA PHE A 330 17.27 8.88 15.73
C PHE A 330 18.79 9.05 15.68
N HIS A 331 19.43 9.14 16.84
CA HIS A 331 20.83 8.84 17.00
C HIS A 331 21.00 7.36 17.32
N LEU A 332 21.88 6.70 16.57
CA LEU A 332 22.25 5.31 16.78
C LEU A 332 23.69 5.26 17.29
N THR A 333 23.88 4.63 18.44
CA THR A 333 25.22 4.31 18.95
C THR A 333 25.32 2.81 19.19
N ARG A 334 26.44 2.21 18.82
CA ARG A 334 26.64 0.76 19.00
C ARG A 334 26.84 0.48 20.49
N ARG A 335 26.12 -0.51 21.04
CA ARG A 335 26.35 -0.98 22.41
C ARG A 335 27.69 -1.70 22.47
N MET A 336 28.51 -1.38 23.46
CA MET A 336 29.83 -1.98 23.65
C MET A 336 29.78 -3.36 24.35
N ASP A 337 28.60 -3.73 24.89
CA ASP A 337 28.43 -4.85 25.83
C ASP A 337 27.81 -6.11 25.21
N VAL A 338 27.82 -6.27 23.88
CA VAL A 338 27.25 -7.45 23.17
C VAL A 338 28.24 -8.06 22.19
#